data_AF-A0A5K0X6X9-F1
#
_entry.id   AF-A0A5K0X6X9-F1
#
_cell.length_a   1.000
_cell.length_b   1.000
_cell.length_c   1.000
_cell.angle_alpha   90.00
_cell.angle_beta   90.00
_cell.angle_gamma   90.00
#
_symmetry.space_group_name_H-M   'P 1'
#
loop_
_entity.id
_entity.type
_entity.pdbx_description
1 polymer ?
#
loop_
_entity_poly.entity_id
_entity_poly.type
_entity_poly.pdbx_seq_one_letter_code
_entity_poly.pdbx_strand_id
1 'polypeptide(L)'
;ISAIARIRNALAYATHTFFQKNGFLYVHTPIITTSDCEGAGEMFQVTTIFSEAEKIERELKQNPPPSEEDIEAAKLLIKEKGEKVAHLKAMKSSKEEIASGVAELTKAKENLAKLEERAKLKAGIPQKDGKVDYSYDFFARQAFLTVSGQLQVETFACAVSSVYTFGPTFRAEHSHTSRHLAEFWMVEPEIAFADLE
;
A
#
# COMPACT_ATOMS: atom_id res chain seq x y z
N ILE A 1 -12.92 3.61 -36.44
CA ILE A 1 -11.90 3.74 -35.35
C ILE A 1 -10.87 4.83 -35.65
N SER A 2 -10.12 4.77 -36.76
CA SER A 2 -9.04 5.73 -37.08
C SER A 2 -9.47 7.22 -37.10
N ALA A 3 -10.61 7.55 -37.72
CA ALA A 3 -11.13 8.93 -37.75
C ALA A 3 -11.49 9.44 -36.34
N ILE A 4 -12.17 8.62 -35.54
CA ILE A 4 -12.58 8.95 -34.17
C ILE A 4 -11.35 9.18 -33.28
N ALA A 5 -10.32 8.34 -33.38
CA ALA A 5 -9.09 8.51 -32.61
C ALA A 5 -8.36 9.83 -32.93
N ARG A 6 -8.32 10.24 -34.22
CA ARG A 6 -7.76 11.53 -34.61
C ARG A 6 -8.55 12.72 -34.07
N ILE A 7 -9.89 12.63 -34.09
CA ILE A 7 -10.75 13.66 -33.49
C ILE A 7 -10.49 13.75 -31.98
N ARG A 8 -10.43 12.62 -31.27
CA ARG A 8 -10.12 12.60 -29.82
C ARG A 8 -8.75 13.21 -29.52
N ASN A 9 -7.73 12.91 -30.32
CA ASN A 9 -6.40 13.53 -30.19
C ASN A 9 -6.47 15.05 -30.37
N ALA A 10 -7.17 15.53 -31.40
CA ALA A 10 -7.33 16.96 -31.64
C ALA A 10 -8.10 17.66 -30.51
N LEU A 11 -9.13 17.03 -29.95
CA LEU A 11 -9.87 17.52 -28.80
C LEU A 11 -8.97 17.64 -27.56
N ALA A 12 -8.19 16.59 -27.23
CA ALA A 12 -7.27 16.64 -26.09
C ALA A 12 -6.24 17.78 -26.23
N TYR A 13 -5.64 17.92 -27.43
CA TYR A 13 -4.72 19.02 -27.71
C TYR A 13 -5.38 20.40 -27.59
N ALA A 14 -6.59 20.55 -28.12
CA ALA A 14 -7.35 21.80 -28.05
C ALA A 14 -7.70 22.16 -26.60
N THR A 15 -8.10 21.19 -25.77
CA THR A 15 -8.37 21.39 -24.34
C THR A 15 -7.14 21.91 -23.61
N HIS A 16 -5.98 21.26 -23.75
CA HIS A 16 -4.75 21.75 -23.14
C HIS A 16 -4.38 23.15 -23.63
N THR A 17 -4.50 23.39 -24.94
CA THR A 17 -4.21 24.69 -25.54
C THR A 17 -5.11 25.79 -25.00
N PHE A 18 -6.41 25.51 -24.83
CA PHE A 18 -7.37 26.44 -24.25
C PHE A 18 -6.97 26.84 -22.83
N PHE A 19 -6.75 25.86 -21.94
CA PHE A 19 -6.41 26.15 -20.55
C PHE A 19 -5.08 26.89 -20.42
N GLN A 20 -4.04 26.46 -21.14
CA GLN A 20 -2.73 27.12 -21.09
C GLN A 20 -2.78 28.57 -21.62
N LYS A 21 -3.54 28.83 -22.71
CA LYS A 21 -3.71 30.20 -23.23
C LYS A 21 -4.48 31.12 -22.27
N ASN A 22 -5.29 30.55 -21.38
CA ASN A 22 -6.05 31.28 -20.36
C ASN A 22 -5.35 31.28 -18.99
N GLY A 23 -4.07 30.91 -18.93
CA GLY A 23 -3.27 31.00 -17.71
C GLY A 23 -3.49 29.89 -16.67
N PHE A 24 -4.24 28.83 -17.02
CA PHE A 24 -4.42 27.70 -16.12
C PHE A 24 -3.17 26.81 -16.08
N LEU A 25 -2.86 26.31 -14.89
CA LEU A 25 -1.81 25.31 -14.70
C LEU A 25 -2.38 23.89 -14.76
N TYR A 26 -1.75 23.03 -15.57
CA TYR A 26 -2.08 21.61 -15.59
C TYR A 26 -1.49 20.93 -14.35
N VAL A 27 -2.33 20.29 -13.55
CA VAL A 27 -1.93 19.57 -12.35
C VAL A 27 -2.34 18.11 -12.42
N HIS A 28 -1.49 17.23 -11.92
CA HIS A 28 -1.80 15.81 -11.77
C HIS A 28 -2.39 15.57 -10.38
N THR A 29 -3.61 15.04 -10.34
CA THR A 29 -4.26 14.58 -9.11
C THR A 29 -4.00 13.09 -8.88
N PRO A 30 -3.91 12.62 -7.63
CA PRO A 30 -3.75 11.20 -7.32
C PRO A 30 -4.91 10.36 -7.85
N ILE A 31 -4.58 9.22 -8.49
CA ILE A 31 -5.58 8.25 -8.95
C ILE A 31 -6.03 7.33 -7.82
N ILE A 32 -5.12 6.95 -6.93
CA ILE A 32 -5.47 6.16 -5.74
C ILE A 32 -5.79 7.12 -4.60
N THR A 33 -6.97 6.95 -3.99
CA THR A 33 -7.48 7.79 -2.91
C THR A 33 -7.89 6.93 -1.71
N THR A 34 -7.82 7.53 -0.52
CA THR A 34 -8.41 6.96 0.71
C THR A 34 -9.61 7.78 1.18
N SER A 35 -10.02 8.75 0.35
CA SER A 35 -11.13 9.67 0.58
C SER A 35 -12.24 9.36 -0.41
N ASP A 36 -13.47 9.36 0.09
CA ASP A 36 -14.67 9.37 -0.74
C ASP A 36 -15.05 10.82 -1.04
N CYS A 37 -14.84 11.25 -2.29
CA CYS A 37 -15.03 12.64 -2.71
C CYS A 37 -16.48 12.96 -3.09
N GLU A 38 -17.29 11.97 -3.51
CA GLU A 38 -18.64 12.18 -4.05
C GLU A 38 -19.74 11.62 -3.14
N GLY A 39 -19.41 10.77 -2.16
CA GLY A 39 -20.32 10.31 -1.10
C GLY A 39 -21.54 9.51 -1.59
N ALA A 40 -21.60 9.15 -2.88
CA ALA A 40 -22.79 8.61 -3.52
C ALA A 40 -22.53 7.46 -4.53
N GLY A 41 -21.27 7.16 -4.85
CA GLY A 41 -20.91 6.17 -5.87
C GLY A 41 -20.19 4.95 -5.31
N GLU A 42 -20.44 3.78 -5.90
CA GLU A 42 -19.57 2.62 -5.67
C GLU A 42 -18.19 2.91 -6.28
N MET A 43 -17.12 2.72 -5.49
CA MET A 43 -15.73 2.93 -5.93
C MET A 43 -15.01 1.58 -6.12
N PHE A 44 -14.10 1.51 -7.08
CA PHE A 44 -13.23 0.35 -7.22
C PHE A 44 -12.20 0.33 -6.10
N GLN A 45 -12.22 -0.71 -5.28
CA GLN A 45 -11.22 -0.90 -4.23
C GLN A 45 -9.88 -1.34 -4.83
N VAL A 46 -8.80 -0.75 -4.32
CA VAL A 46 -7.41 -1.12 -4.63
C VAL A 46 -6.80 -1.74 -3.39
N THR A 47 -6.32 -2.98 -3.49
CA THR A 47 -5.77 -3.73 -2.35
C THR A 47 -4.66 -4.68 -2.78
N THR A 48 -3.67 -4.90 -1.92
CA THR A 48 -2.65 -5.94 -2.09
C THR A 48 -2.93 -7.17 -1.22
N ILE A 49 -3.92 -7.12 -0.35
CA ILE A 49 -4.17 -8.14 0.69
C ILE A 49 -4.30 -9.55 0.10
N PHE A 50 -5.04 -9.72 -0.99
CA PHE A 50 -5.23 -11.04 -1.59
C PHE A 50 -3.91 -11.66 -2.06
N SER A 51 -3.10 -10.87 -2.77
CA SER A 51 -1.80 -11.34 -3.26
C SER A 51 -0.83 -11.64 -2.13
N GLU A 52 -0.85 -10.87 -1.04
CA GLU A 52 0.00 -11.11 0.13
C GLU A 52 -0.47 -12.33 0.93
N ALA A 53 -1.78 -12.50 1.10
CA ALA A 53 -2.35 -13.70 1.73
C ALA A 53 -1.96 -14.97 0.96
N GLU A 54 -2.06 -14.96 -0.38
CA GLU A 54 -1.62 -16.09 -1.22
C GLU A 54 -0.11 -16.39 -1.07
N LYS A 55 0.74 -15.36 -1.00
CA LYS A 55 2.19 -15.54 -0.81
C LYS A 55 2.46 -16.20 0.54
N ILE A 56 1.84 -15.70 1.61
CA ILE A 56 1.99 -16.25 2.96
C ILE A 56 1.50 -17.70 3.00
N GLU A 57 0.36 -18.01 2.38
CA GLU A 57 -0.12 -19.39 2.30
C GLU A 57 0.85 -20.34 1.57
N ARG A 58 1.42 -19.89 0.44
CA ARG A 58 2.43 -20.68 -0.28
C ARG A 58 3.68 -20.89 0.58
N GLU A 59 4.11 -19.85 1.30
CA GLU A 59 5.26 -19.92 2.18
C GLU A 59 5.03 -20.88 3.36
N LEU A 60 3.86 -20.80 4.00
CA LEU A 60 3.49 -21.68 5.11
C LEU A 60 3.33 -23.15 4.67
N LYS A 61 2.90 -23.40 3.42
CA LYS A 61 2.88 -24.76 2.86
C LYS A 61 4.28 -25.34 2.64
N GLN A 62 5.22 -24.51 2.16
CA GLN A 62 6.60 -24.95 1.91
C GLN A 62 7.40 -25.07 3.21
N ASN A 63 7.13 -24.19 4.16
CA ASN A 63 7.85 -24.05 5.41
C ASN A 63 6.82 -23.88 6.55
N PRO A 64 6.38 -24.96 7.19
CA PRO A 64 5.36 -24.86 8.23
C PRO A 64 5.80 -23.97 9.40
N PRO A 65 4.84 -23.37 10.14
CA PRO A 65 5.17 -22.62 11.33
C PRO A 65 5.80 -23.54 12.39
N PRO A 66 6.74 -23.03 13.20
CA PRO A 66 7.36 -23.83 14.25
C PRO A 66 6.33 -24.22 15.31
N SER A 67 6.48 -25.42 15.86
CA SER A 67 5.69 -25.88 17.00
C SER A 67 6.07 -25.11 18.27
N GLU A 68 5.21 -25.16 19.29
CA GLU A 68 5.54 -24.61 20.62
C GLU A 68 6.81 -25.28 21.19
N GLU A 69 6.99 -26.58 20.91
CA GLU A 69 8.18 -27.34 21.30
C GLU A 69 9.46 -26.82 20.63
N ASP A 70 9.40 -26.44 19.34
CA ASP A 70 10.54 -25.86 18.62
C ASP A 70 10.96 -24.51 19.22
N ILE A 71 9.99 -23.69 19.63
CA ILE A 71 10.24 -22.40 20.27
C ILE A 71 10.85 -22.60 21.66
N GLU A 72 10.30 -23.51 22.47
CA GLU A 72 10.84 -23.81 23.80
C GLU A 72 12.23 -24.43 23.74
N ALA A 73 12.50 -25.32 22.78
CA ALA A 73 13.84 -25.86 22.53
C ALA A 73 14.84 -24.75 22.16
N ALA A 74 14.43 -23.78 21.33
CA ALA A 74 15.26 -22.63 20.98
C ALA A 74 15.56 -21.71 22.18
N LYS A 75 14.56 -21.49 23.07
CA LYS A 75 14.77 -20.75 24.32
C LYS A 75 15.73 -21.47 25.26
N LEU A 76 15.59 -22.80 25.40
CA LEU A 76 16.49 -23.62 26.21
C LEU A 76 17.93 -23.56 25.67
N LEU A 77 18.11 -23.64 24.35
CA LEU A 77 19.41 -23.52 23.69
C LEU A 77 20.09 -22.17 23.99
N ILE A 78 19.33 -21.08 24.00
CA ILE A 78 19.85 -19.75 24.36
C ILE A 78 20.30 -19.73 25.82
N LYS A 79 19.53 -20.35 26.73
CA LYS A 79 19.89 -20.45 28.14
C LYS A 79 21.20 -21.23 28.31
N GLU A 80 21.31 -22.42 27.72
CA GLU A 80 22.52 -23.25 27.78
C GLU A 80 23.74 -22.53 27.20
N LYS A 81 23.60 -21.87 26.04
CA LYS A 81 24.70 -21.10 25.43
C LYS A 81 25.07 -19.88 26.28
N GLY A 82 24.09 -19.23 26.91
CA GLY A 82 24.31 -18.13 27.84
C GLY A 82 25.13 -18.58 29.06
N GLU A 83 24.78 -19.73 29.64
CA GLU A 83 25.51 -20.35 30.75
C GLU A 83 26.94 -20.73 30.34
N LYS A 84 27.14 -21.31 29.15
CA LYS A 84 28.48 -21.61 28.60
C LYS A 84 29.34 -20.36 28.46
N VAL A 85 28.79 -19.27 27.92
CA VAL A 85 29.50 -17.99 27.81
C VAL A 85 29.85 -17.42 29.18
N ALA A 86 28.94 -17.51 30.15
CA ALA A 86 29.19 -17.07 31.53
C ALA A 86 30.32 -17.89 32.17
N HIS A 87 30.32 -19.22 31.96
CA HIS A 87 31.35 -20.12 32.45
C HIS A 87 32.74 -19.84 31.82
N LEU A 88 32.82 -19.64 30.50
CA LEU A 88 34.06 -19.27 29.81
C LEU A 88 34.64 -17.95 30.34
N LYS A 89 33.77 -16.96 30.62
CA LYS A 89 34.19 -15.69 31.24
C LYS A 89 34.69 -15.89 32.67
N ALA A 90 34.04 -16.74 33.46
CA ALA A 90 34.45 -17.05 34.83
C ALA A 90 35.80 -17.78 34.89
N MET A 91 36.06 -18.68 33.94
CA MET A 91 37.32 -19.41 33.82
C MET A 91 38.48 -18.57 33.26
N LYS A 92 38.25 -17.31 32.87
CA LYS A 92 39.23 -16.47 32.17
C LYS A 92 39.84 -17.17 30.95
N SER A 93 38.98 -17.89 30.21
CA SER A 93 39.31 -18.52 28.93
C SER A 93 39.87 -17.52 27.91
N SER A 94 40.44 -18.03 26.81
CA SER A 94 41.03 -17.18 25.78
C SER A 94 40.00 -16.20 25.19
N LYS A 95 40.49 -15.05 24.72
CA LYS A 95 39.63 -14.03 24.12
C LYS A 95 38.91 -14.60 22.89
N GLU A 96 39.58 -15.48 22.15
CA GLU A 96 39.04 -16.20 20.98
C GLU A 96 37.88 -17.14 21.37
N GLU A 97 38.02 -17.92 22.45
CA GLU A 97 36.97 -18.83 22.93
C GLU A 97 35.73 -18.08 23.41
N ILE A 98 35.92 -17.00 24.16
CA ILE A 98 34.82 -16.15 24.63
C ILE A 98 34.12 -15.50 23.43
N ALA A 99 34.87 -14.99 22.45
CA ALA A 99 34.30 -14.39 21.24
C ALA A 99 33.48 -15.40 20.44
N SER A 100 33.99 -16.62 20.26
CA SER A 100 33.27 -17.71 19.59
C SER A 100 31.96 -18.06 20.29
N GLY A 101 31.98 -18.23 21.62
CA GLY A 101 30.77 -18.50 22.40
C GLY A 101 29.73 -17.38 22.33
N VAL A 102 30.16 -16.11 22.33
CA VAL A 102 29.26 -14.96 22.17
C VAL A 102 28.65 -14.92 20.76
N ALA A 103 29.43 -15.23 19.72
CA ALA A 103 28.92 -15.31 18.35
C ALA A 103 27.85 -16.40 18.21
N GLU A 104 28.09 -17.57 18.80
CA GLU A 104 27.12 -18.66 18.84
C GLU A 104 25.83 -18.32 19.59
N LEU A 105 25.94 -17.62 20.73
CA LEU A 105 24.79 -17.14 21.49
C LEU A 105 23.98 -16.11 20.69
N THR A 106 24.67 -15.23 19.96
CA THR A 106 24.03 -14.21 19.11
C THR A 106 23.24 -14.88 17.98
N LYS A 107 23.84 -15.85 17.29
CA LYS A 107 23.16 -16.64 16.25
C LYS A 107 21.94 -17.39 16.79
N ALA A 108 22.02 -17.93 18.01
CA ALA A 108 20.88 -18.59 18.64
C ALA A 108 19.72 -17.62 18.94
N LYS A 109 20.03 -16.40 19.40
CA LYS A 109 19.03 -15.34 19.61
C LYS A 109 18.37 -14.90 18.31
N GLU A 110 19.14 -14.72 17.24
CA GLU A 110 18.61 -14.39 15.91
C GLU A 110 17.68 -15.50 15.37
N ASN A 111 18.05 -16.76 15.60
CA ASN A 111 17.20 -17.89 15.21
C ASN A 111 15.88 -17.92 15.98
N LEU A 112 15.90 -17.69 17.31
CA LEU A 112 14.66 -17.59 18.09
C LEU A 112 13.77 -16.46 17.58
N ALA A 113 14.33 -15.27 17.34
CA ALA A 113 13.55 -14.15 16.80
C ALA A 113 12.88 -14.49 15.46
N LYS A 114 13.58 -15.20 14.57
CA LYS A 114 12.99 -15.68 13.30
C LYS A 114 11.88 -16.71 13.51
N LEU A 115 12.03 -17.63 14.47
CA LEU A 115 11.00 -18.61 14.80
C LEU A 115 9.76 -17.91 15.38
N GLU A 116 9.94 -16.95 16.28
CA GLU A 116 8.85 -16.18 16.88
C GLU A 116 8.10 -15.33 15.84
N GLU A 117 8.81 -14.67 14.92
CA GLU A 117 8.16 -13.94 13.81
C GLU A 117 7.43 -14.91 12.88
N ARG A 118 8.01 -16.08 12.59
CA ARG A 118 7.36 -17.11 11.76
C ARG A 118 6.10 -17.66 12.42
N ALA A 119 6.10 -17.84 13.73
CA ALA A 119 4.94 -18.30 14.49
C ALA A 119 3.76 -17.29 14.44
N LYS A 120 4.03 -16.01 14.20
CA LYS A 120 2.99 -14.97 14.03
C LYS A 120 2.33 -14.99 12.66
N LEU A 121 2.96 -15.60 11.65
CA LEU A 121 2.38 -15.68 10.30
C LEU A 121 1.12 -16.54 10.32
N LYS A 122 0.03 -15.96 9.82
CA LYS A 122 -1.26 -16.64 9.70
C LYS A 122 -1.62 -16.74 8.23
N ALA A 123 -2.13 -17.91 7.84
CA ALA A 123 -2.71 -18.10 6.52
C ALA A 123 -4.03 -17.33 6.39
N GLY A 124 -4.33 -16.90 5.15
CA GLY A 124 -5.57 -16.23 4.81
C GLY A 124 -5.53 -14.70 4.97
N ILE A 125 -6.70 -14.10 4.74
CA ILE A 125 -6.92 -12.64 4.78
C ILE A 125 -6.86 -12.17 6.25
N PRO A 126 -6.06 -11.13 6.59
CA PRO A 126 -6.03 -10.55 7.93
C PRO A 126 -7.41 -10.06 8.36
N GLN A 127 -7.81 -10.41 9.59
CA GLN A 127 -9.11 -10.01 10.16
C GLN A 127 -8.96 -9.41 11.56
N LYS A 128 -9.81 -8.41 11.84
CA LYS A 128 -9.98 -7.77 13.14
C LYS A 128 -11.47 -7.56 13.38
N ASP A 129 -11.98 -8.03 14.51
CA ASP A 129 -13.40 -7.94 14.90
C ASP A 129 -14.37 -8.47 13.82
N GLY A 130 -13.98 -9.56 13.13
CA GLY A 130 -14.78 -10.19 12.07
C GLY A 130 -14.81 -9.44 10.74
N LYS A 131 -14.05 -8.34 10.59
CA LYS A 131 -13.87 -7.60 9.34
C LYS A 131 -12.44 -7.72 8.83
N VAL A 132 -12.23 -7.45 7.55
CA VAL A 132 -10.88 -7.38 6.96
C VAL A 132 -10.07 -6.29 7.68
N ASP A 133 -8.87 -6.64 8.13
CA ASP A 133 -7.96 -5.70 8.77
C ASP A 133 -7.06 -5.01 7.74
N TYR A 134 -7.51 -3.84 7.29
CA TYR A 134 -6.79 -3.04 6.31
C TYR A 134 -5.50 -2.38 6.83
N SER A 135 -5.17 -2.51 8.13
CA SER A 135 -3.86 -2.05 8.63
C SER A 135 -2.69 -2.84 8.02
N TYR A 136 -2.97 -4.03 7.49
CA TYR A 136 -2.02 -4.87 6.74
C TYR A 136 -2.04 -4.62 5.22
N ASP A 137 -2.91 -3.73 4.72
CA ASP A 137 -2.90 -3.34 3.30
C ASP A 137 -1.79 -2.33 3.00
N PHE A 138 -1.52 -2.08 1.72
CA PHE A 138 -0.42 -1.21 1.27
C PHE A 138 -0.44 0.20 1.90
N PHE A 139 -1.63 0.80 2.04
CA PHE A 139 -1.81 2.14 2.63
C PHE A 139 -2.20 2.11 4.11
N ALA A 140 -2.18 0.94 4.76
CA ALA A 140 -2.65 0.71 6.12
C ALA A 140 -4.09 1.19 6.41
N ARG A 141 -4.90 1.31 5.34
CA ARG A 141 -6.33 1.63 5.33
C ARG A 141 -6.92 1.27 3.96
N GLN A 142 -8.23 1.30 3.83
CA GLN A 142 -8.89 1.10 2.53
C GLN A 142 -8.48 2.19 1.55
N ALA A 143 -8.17 1.78 0.33
CA ALA A 143 -7.85 2.64 -0.79
C ALA A 143 -8.69 2.27 -2.00
N PHE A 144 -8.92 3.26 -2.86
CA PHE A 144 -9.86 3.19 -3.98
C PHE A 144 -9.30 3.93 -5.20
N LEU A 145 -9.81 3.61 -6.38
CA LEU A 145 -9.64 4.44 -7.56
C LEU A 145 -10.55 5.66 -7.47
N THR A 146 -10.02 6.84 -7.79
CA THR A 146 -10.74 8.09 -7.64
C THR A 146 -11.89 8.23 -8.63
N VAL A 147 -13.00 8.78 -8.14
CA VAL A 147 -14.16 9.17 -8.95
C VAL A 147 -13.97 10.57 -9.56
N SER A 148 -13.17 11.42 -8.89
CA SER A 148 -12.93 12.82 -9.25
C SER A 148 -11.67 13.35 -8.56
N GLY A 149 -10.93 14.24 -9.23
CA GLY A 149 -9.80 14.97 -8.65
C GLY A 149 -10.20 16.29 -7.97
N GLN A 150 -11.50 16.61 -7.88
CA GLN A 150 -12.02 17.92 -7.48
C GLN A 150 -11.42 18.43 -6.15
N LEU A 151 -11.49 17.62 -5.08
CA LEU A 151 -10.97 18.03 -3.76
C LEU A 151 -9.46 18.35 -3.80
N GLN A 152 -8.70 17.66 -4.63
CA GLN A 152 -7.27 17.91 -4.78
C GLN A 152 -7.01 19.17 -5.62
N VAL A 153 -7.79 19.42 -6.69
CA VAL A 153 -7.63 20.65 -7.47
C VAL A 153 -8.05 21.89 -6.70
N GLU A 154 -8.98 21.81 -5.75
CA GLU A 154 -9.30 22.93 -4.81
C GLU A 154 -8.07 23.35 -3.99
N THR A 155 -7.28 22.39 -3.52
CA THR A 155 -6.04 22.67 -2.79
C THR A 155 -5.02 23.39 -3.68
N PHE A 156 -4.91 22.97 -4.95
CA PHE A 156 -4.05 23.65 -5.90
C PHE A 156 -4.55 25.05 -6.26
N ALA A 157 -5.84 25.23 -6.49
CA ALA A 157 -6.44 26.53 -6.80
C ALA A 157 -6.18 27.55 -5.67
N CYS A 158 -6.25 27.12 -4.41
CA CYS A 158 -5.87 27.96 -3.27
C CYS A 158 -4.42 28.47 -3.33
N ALA A 159 -3.51 27.71 -3.95
CA ALA A 159 -2.09 28.03 -4.01
C ALA A 159 -1.68 28.78 -5.29
N VAL A 160 -2.28 28.45 -6.43
CA VAL A 160 -1.87 28.94 -7.76
C VAL A 160 -3.02 29.50 -8.62
N SER A 161 -4.15 29.80 -7.97
CA SER A 161 -5.35 30.44 -8.53
C SER A 161 -6.14 29.60 -9.53
N SER A 162 -5.61 29.35 -10.73
CA SER A 162 -6.34 28.69 -11.82
C SER A 162 -5.66 27.40 -12.24
N VAL A 163 -6.32 26.27 -12.04
CA VAL A 163 -5.77 24.94 -12.35
C VAL A 163 -6.77 24.06 -13.07
N TYR A 164 -6.26 23.03 -13.73
CA TYR A 164 -7.11 21.95 -14.23
C TYR A 164 -6.37 20.62 -14.12
N THR A 165 -7.13 19.56 -13.87
CA THR A 165 -6.67 18.19 -14.13
C THR A 165 -7.33 17.66 -15.41
N PHE A 166 -6.61 16.74 -16.04
CA PHE A 166 -7.03 15.99 -17.21
C PHE A 166 -6.48 14.59 -16.95
N GLY A 167 -7.34 13.69 -16.47
CA GLY A 167 -6.91 12.37 -15.99
C GLY A 167 -8.03 11.33 -16.02
N PRO A 168 -7.69 10.05 -15.85
CA PRO A 168 -8.67 8.99 -15.74
C PRO A 168 -9.39 9.03 -14.40
N THR A 169 -10.68 8.71 -14.42
CA THR A 169 -11.52 8.51 -13.24
C THR A 169 -12.38 7.27 -13.42
N PHE A 170 -12.90 6.75 -12.31
CA PHE A 170 -13.47 5.42 -12.26
C PHE A 170 -14.80 5.42 -11.50
N ARG A 171 -15.77 4.63 -11.97
CA ARG A 171 -17.05 4.41 -11.28
C ARG A 171 -17.37 2.93 -11.28
N ALA A 172 -17.60 2.36 -10.10
CA ALA A 172 -17.89 0.93 -9.95
C ALA A 172 -19.39 0.60 -10.00
N GLU A 173 -20.24 1.56 -10.39
CA GLU A 173 -21.68 1.36 -10.54
C GLU A 173 -21.98 0.19 -11.49
N HIS A 174 -22.87 -0.70 -11.07
CA HIS A 174 -23.35 -1.81 -11.91
C HIS A 174 -24.34 -1.32 -12.99
N SER A 175 -23.83 -0.57 -13.98
CA SER A 175 -24.62 0.09 -15.02
C SER A 175 -24.16 -0.31 -16.43
N HIS A 176 -25.04 -1.00 -17.16
CA HIS A 176 -24.78 -1.48 -18.52
C HIS A 176 -25.62 -0.70 -19.55
N THR A 177 -25.26 0.56 -19.79
CA THR A 177 -25.92 1.42 -20.79
C THR A 177 -24.94 1.82 -21.90
N SER A 178 -25.46 2.34 -23.01
CA SER A 178 -24.63 2.86 -24.11
C SER A 178 -23.86 4.15 -23.77
N ARG A 179 -24.07 4.73 -22.58
CA ARG A 179 -23.49 6.01 -22.16
C ARG A 179 -22.65 5.93 -20.89
N HIS A 180 -22.62 4.79 -20.19
CA HIS A 180 -21.84 4.61 -18.97
C HIS A 180 -20.58 3.79 -19.22
N LEU A 181 -19.48 4.24 -18.60
CA LEU A 181 -18.19 3.57 -18.62
C LEU A 181 -17.69 3.45 -17.17
N ALA A 182 -17.04 2.34 -16.86
CA ALA A 182 -16.39 2.13 -15.57
C ALA A 182 -15.06 2.92 -15.44
N GLU A 183 -14.42 3.19 -16.58
CA GLU A 183 -13.22 4.02 -16.70
C GLU A 183 -13.47 5.06 -17.79
N PHE A 184 -13.26 6.33 -17.47
CA PHE A 184 -13.36 7.44 -18.41
C PHE A 184 -12.36 8.53 -18.03
N TRP A 185 -12.26 9.57 -18.86
CA TRP A 185 -11.33 10.67 -18.63
C TRP A 185 -12.13 11.92 -18.33
N MET A 186 -11.80 12.59 -17.23
CA MET A 186 -12.38 13.87 -16.85
C MET A 186 -11.39 15.01 -17.06
N VAL A 187 -11.97 16.17 -17.33
CA VAL A 187 -11.28 17.45 -17.38
C VAL A 187 -11.95 18.33 -16.32
N GLU A 188 -11.22 18.63 -15.26
CA GLU A 188 -11.78 19.26 -14.06
C GLU A 188 -10.99 20.56 -13.80
N PRO A 189 -11.50 21.72 -14.27
CA PRO A 189 -10.93 23.01 -13.94
C PRO A 189 -11.41 23.50 -12.58
N GLU A 190 -10.53 24.19 -11.86
CA GLU A 190 -10.83 24.84 -10.60
C GLU A 190 -10.22 26.25 -10.60
N ILE A 191 -10.98 27.24 -10.14
CA ILE A 191 -10.61 28.66 -10.22
C ILE A 191 -10.87 29.31 -8.86
N ALA A 192 -9.82 29.82 -8.23
CA ALA A 192 -9.96 30.61 -7.01
C ALA A 192 -10.72 31.91 -7.29
N PHE A 193 -11.62 32.28 -6.38
CA PHE A 193 -12.44 33.51 -6.43
C PHE A 193 -13.42 33.59 -7.60
N ALA A 194 -13.75 32.47 -8.25
CA ALA A 194 -14.83 32.41 -9.23
C ALA A 194 -16.19 32.21 -8.54
N ASP A 195 -17.21 32.92 -9.04
CA ASP A 195 -18.62 32.77 -8.65
C ASP A 195 -19.43 32.09 -9.77
N LEU A 196 -20.65 31.63 -9.45
CA LEU A 196 -21.47 30.79 -10.34
C LEU A 196 -22.22 31.55 -11.47
N GLU A 197 -22.25 32.89 -11.44
CA GLU A 197 -23.11 33.80 -12.26
C GLU A 197 -24.05 33.18 -13.32
#